data_AF-A0A534PI86-F1
#
_entry.id   AF-A0A534PI86-F1
#
_cell.length_a   1.000
_cell.length_b   1.000
_cell.length_c   1.000
_cell.angle_alpha   90.00
_cell.angle_beta   90.00
_cell.angle_gamma   90.00
#
_symmetry.space_group_name_H-M   'P 1'
#
loop_
_entity.id
_entity.type
_entity.pdbx_description
1 polymer ?
#
loop_
_entity_poly.entity_id
_entity_poly.type
_entity_poly.pdbx_seq_one_letter_code
_entity_poly.pdbx_strand_id
1 'polypeptide(L)'
;MAKDKKTRKKLVEAARKHQDALQAAGLSPSVIDRYEAALKGVDARAKGPSAAAQVLTKEIQREAGEIQAAMRKEFPGNKGFLSVFKADEPTPEDSRSVLALGRRMVAVGPEYAQNLIKYAINAATLKHLAGLCDQLEKEMGGADPGQEAEKLEETIVEVARRALQGKPELAAFEKK
;
A
#
# COMPACT_ATOMS: atom_id res chain seq x y z
N MET A 1 -10.88 15.10 -10.91
CA MET A 1 -10.56 13.67 -11.10
C MET A 1 -10.58 13.21 -12.57
N ALA A 2 -11.59 13.53 -13.39
CA ALA A 2 -11.64 13.06 -14.79
C ALA A 2 -10.52 13.59 -15.71
N LYS A 3 -10.04 14.83 -15.48
CA LYS A 3 -8.95 15.43 -16.27
C LYS A 3 -7.62 14.69 -16.09
N ASP A 4 -7.30 14.31 -14.85
CA ASP A 4 -6.06 13.61 -14.48
C ASP A 4 -6.03 12.18 -15.07
N LYS A 5 -7.15 11.46 -15.00
CA LYS A 5 -7.29 10.13 -15.62
C LYS A 5 -7.06 10.13 -17.14
N LYS A 6 -7.56 11.16 -17.85
CA LYS A 6 -7.36 11.31 -19.29
C LYS A 6 -5.89 11.60 -19.64
N THR A 7 -5.21 12.40 -18.81
CA THR A 7 -3.78 12.71 -18.98
C THR A 7 -2.91 11.47 -18.75
N ARG A 8 -3.16 10.72 -17.66
CA ARG A 8 -2.40 9.50 -17.35
C ARG A 8 -2.57 8.40 -18.41
N LYS A 9 -3.78 8.24 -18.96
CA LYS A 9 -4.04 7.29 -20.07
C LYS A 9 -3.25 7.67 -21.33
N LYS A 10 -3.23 8.95 -21.70
CA LYS A 10 -2.45 9.44 -22.85
C LYS A 10 -0.95 9.21 -22.67
N LEU A 11 -0.44 9.37 -21.45
CA LEU A 11 0.96 9.11 -21.15
C LEU A 11 1.31 7.63 -21.35
N VAL A 12 0.46 6.71 -20.90
CA VAL A 12 0.64 5.27 -21.16
C VAL A 12 0.66 4.96 -22.65
N GLU A 13 -0.29 5.51 -23.42
CA GLU A 13 -0.36 5.33 -24.87
C GLU A 13 0.91 5.86 -25.57
N ALA A 14 1.40 7.03 -25.18
CA ALA A 14 2.64 7.60 -25.69
C ALA A 14 3.86 6.75 -25.32
N ALA A 15 3.95 6.29 -24.06
CA ALA A 15 5.04 5.44 -23.59
C ALA A 15 5.10 4.10 -24.32
N ARG A 16 3.94 3.48 -24.60
CA ARG A 16 3.85 2.25 -25.40
C ARG A 16 4.24 2.47 -26.85
N LYS A 17 3.78 3.57 -27.46
CA LYS A 17 4.12 3.91 -28.85
C LYS A 17 5.62 4.15 -29.06
N HIS A 18 6.30 4.68 -28.05
CA HIS A 18 7.72 5.00 -28.10
C HIS A 18 8.57 4.07 -27.21
N GLN A 19 8.08 2.87 -26.91
CA GLN A 19 8.72 1.95 -25.96
C GLN A 19 10.18 1.66 -26.32
N ASP A 20 10.47 1.40 -27.60
CA ASP A 20 11.84 1.10 -28.06
C ASP A 20 12.80 2.28 -27.83
N ALA A 21 12.34 3.51 -28.09
CA ALA A 21 13.13 4.72 -27.87
C ALA A 21 13.38 4.99 -26.37
N LEU A 22 12.38 4.71 -25.52
CA LEU A 22 12.52 4.86 -24.08
C LEU A 22 13.45 3.78 -23.49
N GLN A 23 13.36 2.54 -23.97
CA GLN A 23 14.25 1.46 -23.56
C GLN A 23 15.70 1.73 -23.99
N ALA A 24 15.91 2.21 -25.23
CA ALA A 24 17.23 2.63 -25.71
C ALA A 24 17.83 3.77 -24.88
N ALA A 25 16.98 4.62 -24.28
CA ALA A 25 17.37 5.69 -23.37
C ALA A 25 17.47 5.27 -21.89
N GLY A 26 17.33 3.97 -21.59
CA GLY A 26 17.54 3.41 -20.25
C GLY A 26 16.29 3.16 -19.41
N LEU A 27 15.08 3.29 -19.98
CA LEU A 27 13.85 2.91 -19.27
C LEU A 27 13.77 1.38 -19.16
N SER A 28 13.66 0.86 -17.94
CA SER A 28 13.46 -0.58 -17.75
C SER A 28 12.13 -1.04 -18.40
N PRO A 29 12.11 -2.21 -19.08
CA PRO A 29 10.90 -2.73 -19.76
C PRO A 29 9.68 -2.86 -18.85
N SER A 30 9.89 -3.08 -17.55
CA SER A 30 8.81 -3.28 -16.56
C SER A 30 8.20 -1.99 -16.02
N VAL A 31 8.80 -0.82 -16.28
CA VAL A 31 8.32 0.46 -15.72
C VAL A 31 6.94 0.83 -16.24
N ILE A 32 6.69 0.60 -17.53
CA ILE A 32 5.38 0.89 -18.14
C ILE A 32 4.31 -0.06 -17.59
N ASP A 33 4.62 -1.37 -17.46
CA ASP A 33 3.71 -2.36 -16.88
C ASP A 33 3.35 -2.02 -15.42
N ARG A 34 4.36 -1.62 -14.63
CA ARG A 34 4.19 -1.19 -13.24
C ARG A 34 3.36 0.08 -13.14
N TYR A 35 3.56 1.03 -14.06
CA TYR A 35 2.78 2.26 -14.08
C TYR A 35 1.31 1.98 -14.39
N GLU A 36 1.02 1.12 -15.37
CA GLU A 36 -0.35 0.69 -15.66
C GLU A 36 -1.00 -0.06 -14.49
N ALA A 37 -0.25 -0.91 -13.79
CA ALA A 37 -0.72 -1.59 -12.57
C ALA A 37 -1.03 -0.59 -11.45
N ALA A 38 -0.16 0.40 -11.23
CA ALA A 38 -0.36 1.46 -10.24
C ALA A 38 -1.60 2.30 -10.58
N LEU A 39 -1.80 2.69 -11.84
CA LEU A 39 -3.01 3.41 -12.27
C LEU A 39 -4.29 2.61 -12.05
N LYS A 40 -4.27 1.29 -12.32
CA LYS A 40 -5.38 0.40 -11.99
C LYS A 40 -5.65 0.37 -10.48
N GLY A 41 -4.59 0.39 -9.66
CA GLY A 41 -4.71 0.50 -8.20
C GLY A 41 -5.32 1.83 -7.74
N VAL A 42 -4.96 2.96 -8.37
CA VAL A 42 -5.58 4.28 -8.11
C VAL A 42 -7.07 4.27 -8.47
N ASP A 43 -7.43 3.69 -9.61
CA ASP A 43 -8.81 3.55 -10.03
C ASP A 43 -9.61 2.61 -9.12
N ALA A 44 -8.99 1.52 -8.65
CA ALA A 44 -9.59 0.62 -7.66
C ALA A 44 -9.84 1.34 -6.34
N ARG A 45 -8.86 2.14 -5.87
CA ARG A 45 -9.00 2.98 -4.67
C ARG A 45 -10.14 3.99 -4.79
N ALA A 46 -10.34 4.59 -5.97
CA ALA A 46 -11.44 5.52 -6.22
C ALA A 46 -12.82 4.85 -6.15
N LYS A 47 -12.90 3.53 -6.33
CA LYS A 47 -14.14 2.74 -6.21
C LYS A 47 -14.41 2.26 -4.77
N GLY A 48 -13.52 2.59 -3.83
CA GLY A 48 -13.58 2.11 -2.45
C GLY A 48 -12.96 0.71 -2.29
N PRO A 49 -12.78 0.24 -1.04
CA PRO A 49 -12.24 -1.09 -0.77
C PRO A 49 -13.13 -2.17 -1.38
N SER A 50 -12.50 -3.18 -2.00
CA SER A 50 -13.20 -4.36 -2.52
C SER A 50 -14.00 -5.05 -1.39
N ALA A 51 -15.03 -5.83 -1.75
CA ALA A 51 -15.77 -6.60 -0.74
C ALA A 51 -14.83 -7.51 0.08
N ALA A 52 -13.81 -8.10 -0.58
CA ALA A 52 -12.76 -8.86 0.07
C ALA A 52 -11.92 -8.00 1.03
N ALA A 53 -11.50 -6.80 0.60
CA ALA A 53 -10.78 -5.85 1.46
C ALA A 53 -11.61 -5.44 2.69
N GLN A 54 -12.93 -5.26 2.54
CA GLN A 54 -13.81 -4.92 3.67
C GLN A 54 -13.93 -6.07 4.69
N VAL A 55 -14.00 -7.31 4.22
CA VAL A 55 -14.00 -8.50 5.09
C VAL A 55 -12.66 -8.58 5.83
N LEU A 56 -11.54 -8.47 5.12
CA LEU A 56 -10.20 -8.50 5.71
C LEU A 56 -9.98 -7.35 6.70
N THR A 57 -10.46 -6.14 6.41
CA THR A 57 -10.45 -5.03 7.37
C THR A 57 -11.15 -5.41 8.66
N LYS A 58 -12.35 -6.00 8.60
CA LYS A 58 -13.10 -6.41 9.80
C LYS A 58 -12.40 -7.54 10.56
N GLU A 59 -11.80 -8.49 9.86
CA GLU A 59 -11.05 -9.59 10.47
C GLU A 59 -9.82 -9.08 11.23
N ILE A 60 -9.03 -8.21 10.61
CA ILE A 60 -7.86 -7.58 11.25
C ILE A 60 -8.32 -6.69 12.41
N GLN A 61 -9.41 -5.94 12.28
CA GLN A 61 -9.95 -5.13 13.38
C GLN A 61 -10.34 -5.98 14.58
N ARG A 62 -11.00 -7.12 14.35
CA ARG A 62 -11.37 -8.07 15.40
C ARG A 62 -10.12 -8.60 16.10
N GLU A 63 -9.14 -9.09 15.36
CA GLU A 63 -7.90 -9.63 15.95
C GLU A 63 -7.10 -8.57 16.70
N ALA A 64 -6.93 -7.39 16.11
CA ALA A 64 -6.25 -6.28 16.75
C ALA A 64 -6.97 -5.88 18.05
N GLY A 65 -8.31 -5.80 18.01
CA GLY A 65 -9.14 -5.49 19.18
C GLY A 65 -9.04 -6.54 20.29
N GLU A 66 -9.04 -7.82 19.94
CA GLU A 66 -8.84 -8.93 20.90
C GLU A 66 -7.47 -8.85 21.57
N ILE A 67 -6.42 -8.59 20.80
CA ILE A 67 -5.07 -8.40 21.33
C ILE A 67 -5.04 -7.18 22.26
N GLN A 68 -5.56 -6.03 21.82
CA GLN A 68 -5.61 -4.80 22.64
C GLN A 68 -6.37 -5.02 23.95
N ALA A 69 -7.51 -5.72 23.92
CA ALA A 69 -8.30 -6.03 25.10
C ALA A 69 -7.53 -6.95 26.08
N ALA A 70 -6.83 -7.97 25.56
CA ALA A 70 -5.97 -8.81 26.37
C ALA A 70 -4.81 -8.02 27.00
N MET A 71 -4.20 -7.09 26.25
CA MET A 71 -3.12 -6.25 26.77
C MET A 71 -3.60 -5.34 27.90
N ARG A 72 -4.77 -4.69 27.75
CA ARG A 72 -5.37 -3.87 28.81
C ARG A 72 -5.62 -4.66 30.09
N LYS A 73 -6.10 -5.91 29.97
CA LYS A 73 -6.42 -6.75 31.13
C LYS A 73 -5.18 -7.10 31.95
N GLU A 74 -4.07 -7.39 31.28
CA GLU A 74 -2.88 -7.94 31.94
C GLU A 74 -1.85 -6.92 32.34
N PHE A 75 -1.79 -5.84 31.58
CA PHE A 75 -0.81 -4.80 31.79
C PHE A 75 -1.49 -3.45 32.05
N PRO A 76 -2.54 -3.36 32.89
CA PRO A 76 -3.37 -2.15 33.03
C PRO A 76 -2.57 -0.92 33.51
N GLY A 77 -1.42 -1.13 34.15
CA GLY A 77 -0.53 -0.06 34.60
C GLY A 77 0.75 0.14 33.76
N ASN A 78 1.03 -0.70 32.76
CA ASN A 78 2.27 -0.62 32.00
C ASN A 78 2.11 0.28 30.77
N LYS A 79 2.24 1.60 30.99
CA LYS A 79 2.06 2.62 29.94
C LYS A 79 2.98 2.41 28.73
N GLY A 80 4.21 1.95 28.93
CA GLY A 80 5.14 1.65 27.82
C GLY A 80 4.57 0.55 26.93
N PHE A 81 4.14 -0.55 27.54
CA PHE A 81 3.56 -1.69 26.84
C PHE A 81 2.21 -1.35 26.17
N LEU A 82 1.31 -0.66 26.87
CA LEU A 82 0.02 -0.26 26.32
C LEU A 82 0.17 0.78 25.17
N SER A 83 1.17 1.66 25.23
CA SER A 83 1.43 2.63 24.16
C SER A 83 1.90 1.98 22.85
N VAL A 84 2.58 0.84 22.94
CA VAL A 84 3.11 0.11 21.79
C VAL A 84 1.98 -0.54 20.99
N PHE A 85 1.05 -1.20 21.69
CA PHE A 85 -0.11 -1.85 21.08
C PHE A 85 -1.30 -0.90 20.90
N LYS A 86 -1.12 0.38 21.22
CA LYS A 86 -2.17 1.40 21.25
C LYS A 86 -3.40 0.90 22.01
N ALA A 87 -3.15 0.19 23.11
CA ALA A 87 -4.18 -0.57 23.78
C ALA A 87 -5.33 0.33 24.20
N ASP A 88 -5.13 1.61 24.52
CA ASP A 88 -6.19 2.54 24.93
C ASP A 88 -6.87 3.32 23.78
N GLU A 89 -6.41 3.16 22.54
CA GLU A 89 -7.02 3.78 21.37
C GLU A 89 -8.09 2.87 20.75
N PRO A 90 -9.17 3.42 20.18
CA PRO A 90 -10.07 2.62 19.36
C PRO A 90 -9.37 2.11 18.11
N THR A 91 -9.73 0.90 17.67
CA THR A 91 -9.24 0.34 16.41
C THR A 91 -9.69 1.25 15.25
N PRO A 92 -8.80 1.63 14.33
CA PRO A 92 -9.16 2.47 13.18
C PRO A 92 -10.23 1.82 12.30
N GLU A 93 -11.02 2.62 11.58
CA GLU A 93 -12.08 2.12 10.71
C GLU A 93 -11.64 1.90 9.26
N ASP A 94 -10.67 2.68 8.78
CA ASP A 94 -10.22 2.61 7.40
C ASP A 94 -9.21 1.47 7.18
N SER A 95 -9.30 0.80 6.02
CA SER A 95 -8.47 -0.36 5.68
C SER A 95 -6.97 -0.10 5.79
N ARG A 96 -6.50 1.13 5.51
CA ARG A 96 -5.06 1.44 5.56
C ARG A 96 -4.56 1.64 6.98
N SER A 97 -5.31 2.34 7.81
CA SER A 97 -4.96 2.49 9.23
C SER A 97 -5.08 1.16 9.97
N VAL A 98 -6.06 0.32 9.60
CA VAL A 98 -6.17 -1.06 10.11
C VAL A 98 -4.97 -1.90 9.71
N LEU A 99 -4.56 -1.85 8.43
CA LEU A 99 -3.33 -2.50 7.98
C LEU A 99 -2.11 -2.00 8.75
N ALA A 100 -1.96 -0.68 8.93
CA ALA A 100 -0.84 -0.09 9.64
C ALA A 100 -0.78 -0.53 11.11
N LEU A 101 -1.95 -0.60 11.78
CA LEU A 101 -2.06 -1.13 13.13
C LEU A 101 -1.63 -2.60 13.17
N GLY A 102 -2.20 -3.45 12.31
CA GLY A 102 -1.86 -4.87 12.25
C GLY A 102 -0.36 -5.11 12.00
N ARG A 103 0.24 -4.39 11.05
CA ARG A 103 1.68 -4.44 10.77
C ARG A 103 2.54 -4.04 11.97
N ARG A 104 2.15 -3.00 12.70
CA ARG A 104 2.85 -2.58 13.92
C ARG A 104 2.78 -3.66 15.00
N MET A 105 1.61 -4.27 15.19
CA MET A 105 1.43 -5.35 16.17
C MET A 105 2.24 -6.59 15.82
N VAL A 106 2.30 -6.96 14.55
CA VAL A 106 3.14 -8.05 14.04
C VAL A 106 4.63 -7.77 14.22
N ALA A 107 5.07 -6.54 13.95
CA ALA A 107 6.48 -6.15 14.08
C ALA A 107 6.95 -6.21 15.53
N VAL A 108 6.10 -5.76 16.45
CA VAL A 108 6.49 -5.56 17.86
C VAL A 108 6.11 -6.74 18.75
N GLY A 109 5.08 -7.51 18.39
CA GLY A 109 4.61 -8.68 19.13
C GLY A 109 5.70 -9.69 19.54
N PRO A 110 6.67 -10.05 18.68
CA PRO A 110 7.74 -10.98 19.02
C PRO A 110 8.62 -10.53 20.21
N GLU A 111 8.87 -9.23 20.35
CA GLU A 111 9.66 -8.66 21.46
C GLU A 111 9.01 -8.92 22.82
N TYR A 112 7.71 -9.16 22.81
CA TYR A 112 6.88 -9.37 23.99
C TYR A 112 6.38 -10.80 24.13
N ALA A 113 6.85 -11.73 23.30
CA ALA A 113 6.33 -13.10 23.22
C ALA A 113 6.24 -13.81 24.59
N GLN A 114 7.20 -13.61 25.49
CA GLN A 114 7.20 -14.19 26.83
C GLN A 114 5.99 -13.74 27.69
N ASN A 115 5.56 -12.49 27.52
CA ASN A 115 4.42 -11.89 28.20
C ASN A 115 3.08 -12.28 27.55
N LEU A 116 3.09 -12.63 26.27
CA LEU A 116 1.90 -12.91 25.46
C LEU A 116 1.46 -14.39 25.53
N ILE A 117 2.37 -15.32 25.85
CA ILE A 117 2.10 -16.77 25.95
C ILE A 117 0.91 -17.07 26.88
N LYS A 118 0.76 -16.33 27.98
CA LYS A 118 -0.31 -16.52 28.97
C LYS A 118 -1.73 -16.26 28.41
N TYR A 119 -1.84 -15.58 27.27
CA TYR A 119 -3.11 -15.16 26.64
C TYR A 119 -3.43 -15.85 25.33
N ALA A 120 -2.69 -16.91 25.00
CA ALA A 120 -2.74 -17.56 23.70
C ALA A 120 -2.47 -16.59 22.52
N ILE A 121 -1.99 -15.38 22.78
CA ILE A 121 -1.37 -14.51 21.78
C ILE A 121 0.04 -15.04 21.63
N ASN A 122 0.17 -16.06 20.80
CA ASN A 122 1.44 -16.72 20.57
C ASN A 122 1.95 -16.32 19.17
N ALA A 123 3.10 -16.89 18.81
CA ALA A 123 3.66 -16.68 17.48
C ALA A 123 2.69 -17.07 16.35
N ALA A 124 1.76 -18.01 16.57
CA ALA A 124 0.76 -18.40 15.57
C ALA A 124 -0.29 -17.31 15.37
N THR A 125 -0.77 -16.66 16.43
CA THR A 125 -1.71 -15.52 16.34
C THR A 125 -1.10 -14.35 15.58
N LEU A 126 0.14 -13.97 15.92
CA LEU A 126 0.85 -12.90 15.20
C LEU A 126 1.14 -13.27 13.75
N LYS A 127 1.44 -14.55 13.46
CA LYS A 127 1.62 -15.05 12.10
C LYS A 127 0.31 -15.03 11.31
N HIS A 128 -0.82 -15.33 11.95
CA HIS A 128 -2.13 -15.25 11.32
C HIS A 128 -2.47 -13.79 10.96
N LEU A 129 -2.31 -12.88 11.90
CA LEU A 129 -2.47 -11.43 11.70
C LEU A 129 -1.57 -10.92 10.56
N ALA A 130 -0.32 -11.38 10.50
CA ALA A 130 0.59 -11.05 9.40
C ALA A 130 0.05 -11.51 8.04
N GLY A 131 -0.50 -12.73 7.97
CA GLY A 131 -1.13 -13.26 6.76
C GLY A 131 -2.36 -12.47 6.32
N LEU A 132 -3.21 -12.05 7.26
CA LEU A 132 -4.35 -11.19 6.98
C LEU A 132 -3.90 -9.81 6.46
N CYS A 133 -2.85 -9.24 7.05
CA CYS A 133 -2.24 -8.00 6.59
C CYS A 133 -1.70 -8.13 5.16
N ASP A 134 -1.01 -9.22 4.83
CA ASP A 134 -0.52 -9.49 3.47
C ASP A 134 -1.66 -9.59 2.46
N GLN A 135 -2.77 -10.24 2.83
CA GLN A 135 -3.96 -10.35 1.99
C GLN A 135 -4.65 -9.00 1.79
N LEU A 136 -4.83 -8.23 2.87
CA LEU A 136 -5.46 -6.91 2.80
C LEU A 136 -4.61 -5.94 1.96
N GLU A 137 -3.29 -5.97 2.11
CA GLU A 137 -2.38 -5.17 1.31
C GLU A 137 -2.51 -5.50 -0.18
N LYS A 138 -2.57 -6.79 -0.54
CA LYS A 138 -2.81 -7.22 -1.93
C LYS A 138 -4.16 -6.71 -2.47
N GLU A 139 -5.22 -6.85 -1.69
CA GLU A 139 -6.57 -6.40 -2.07
C GLU A 139 -6.67 -4.88 -2.21
N MET A 140 -5.83 -4.12 -1.50
CA MET A 140 -5.70 -2.66 -1.64
C MET A 140 -4.80 -2.24 -2.80
N GLY A 141 -4.21 -3.18 -3.55
CA GLY A 141 -3.32 -2.90 -4.67
C GLY A 141 -1.85 -2.64 -4.26
N GLY A 142 -1.44 -3.05 -3.06
CA GLY A 142 -0.08 -2.91 -2.55
C GLY A 142 0.21 -1.55 -1.91
N ALA A 143 1.50 -1.19 -1.86
CA ALA A 143 1.99 0.13 -1.44
C ALA A 143 1.32 1.24 -2.26
N ASP A 144 1.12 2.44 -1.67
CA ASP A 144 0.20 3.46 -2.17
C ASP A 144 0.27 3.63 -3.71
N PRO A 145 -0.71 3.11 -4.46
CA PRO A 145 -0.66 3.10 -5.92
C PRO A 145 -0.65 4.51 -6.51
N GLY A 146 -1.11 5.53 -5.76
CA GLY A 146 -0.99 6.93 -6.16
C GLY A 146 0.46 7.41 -6.16
N GLN A 147 1.18 7.14 -5.08
CA GLN A 147 2.57 7.55 -4.94
C GLN A 147 3.49 6.76 -5.87
N GLU A 148 3.22 5.47 -6.06
CA GLU A 148 3.95 4.65 -7.03
C GLU A 148 3.70 5.14 -8.47
N ALA A 149 2.45 5.47 -8.81
CA ALA A 149 2.12 6.02 -10.12
C ALA A 149 2.85 7.35 -10.38
N GLU A 150 2.91 8.26 -9.40
CA GLU A 150 3.62 9.54 -9.54
C GLU A 150 5.12 9.37 -9.79
N LYS A 151 5.79 8.49 -9.02
CA LYS A 151 7.22 8.21 -9.20
C LYS A 151 7.53 7.60 -10.57
N LEU A 152 6.70 6.64 -11.00
CA LEU A 152 6.88 5.99 -12.29
C LEU A 152 6.58 6.96 -13.44
N GLU A 153 5.58 7.82 -13.29
CA GLU A 153 5.27 8.90 -14.23
C GLU A 153 6.45 9.87 -14.39
N GLU A 154 7.05 10.34 -13.29
CA GLU A 154 8.24 11.19 -13.33
C GLU A 154 9.39 10.52 -14.08
N THR A 155 9.64 9.23 -13.79
CA THR A 155 10.68 8.44 -14.44
C THR A 155 10.43 8.34 -15.96
N ILE A 156 9.19 8.05 -16.38
CA ILE A 156 8.82 7.96 -17.80
C ILE A 156 9.02 9.30 -18.51
N VAL A 157 8.58 10.40 -17.91
CA VAL A 157 8.71 11.76 -18.49
C VAL A 157 10.17 12.18 -18.59
N GLU A 158 10.98 11.88 -17.57
CA GLU A 158 12.40 12.21 -17.57
C GLU A 158 13.16 11.47 -18.68
N VAL A 159 12.92 10.16 -18.82
CA VAL A 159 13.54 9.38 -19.89
C VAL A 159 13.03 9.82 -21.26
N ALA A 160 11.74 10.14 -21.40
CA ALA A 160 11.18 10.67 -22.65
C ALA A 160 11.84 11.99 -23.06
N ARG A 161 12.10 12.92 -22.12
CA ARG A 161 12.82 14.17 -22.38
C ARG A 161 14.21 13.94 -22.95
N ARG A 162 14.92 12.92 -22.47
CA ARG A 162 16.25 12.55 -22.97
C ARG A 162 16.16 11.86 -24.34
N ALA A 163 15.24 10.90 -24.49
CA ALA A 163 15.09 10.09 -25.70
C ALA A 163 14.54 10.89 -26.92
N LEU A 164 13.71 11.88 -26.65
CA LEU A 164 12.96 12.65 -27.66
C LEU A 164 13.35 14.13 -27.67
N GLN A 165 14.53 14.48 -27.15
CA GLN A 165 15.01 15.85 -27.16
C GLN A 165 15.05 16.39 -28.60
N GLY A 166 14.39 17.54 -28.83
CA GLY A 166 14.31 18.16 -30.16
C GLY A 166 13.32 17.49 -31.13
N LYS A 167 12.57 16.48 -30.69
CA LYS A 167 11.56 15.78 -31.50
C LYS A 167 10.14 16.23 -31.13
N PRO A 168 9.22 16.40 -32.10
CA PRO A 168 7.85 16.83 -31.83
C PRO A 168 7.06 15.85 -30.95
N GLU A 169 7.45 14.57 -30.93
CA GLU A 169 6.84 13.51 -30.14
C GLU A 169 6.99 13.72 -28.62
N LEU A 170 7.95 14.55 -28.18
CA LEU A 170 8.09 14.92 -26.77
C LEU A 170 6.84 15.61 -26.21
N ALA A 171 6.10 16.33 -27.06
CA ALA A 171 4.86 17.01 -26.66
C ALA A 171 3.76 16.04 -26.16
N ALA A 172 3.86 14.74 -26.45
CA ALA A 172 2.95 13.72 -25.94
C ALA A 172 3.22 13.34 -24.47
N PHE A 173 4.41 13.65 -23.94
CA PHE A 173 4.85 13.33 -22.58
C PHE A 173 4.81 14.54 -21.65
N GLU A 174 4.75 15.76 -22.19
CA GLU A 174 4.67 16.99 -21.39
C GLU A 174 3.23 17.25 -20.92
N LYS A 175 3.05 17.45 -19.61
CA LYS A 175 1.75 17.82 -19.02
C LYS A 175 1.28 19.16 -19.62
N LYS A 176 0.09 19.15 -20.24
CA LYS A 176 -0.72 20.35 -20.51
C LYS A 176 -1.88 20.46 -19.53
#